data_AF-A0A4V3LUP3-F1
#
_entry.id   AF-A0A4V3LUP3-F1
#
_cell.length_a   1.000
_cell.length_b   1.000
_cell.length_c   1.000
_cell.angle_alpha   90.00
_cell.angle_beta   90.00
_cell.angle_gamma   90.00
#
_symmetry.space_group_name_H-M   'P 1'
#
loop_
_entity.id
_entity.type
_entity.pdbx_description
1 polymer ?
#
loop_
_entity_poly.entity_id
_entity_poly.type
_entity_poly.pdbx_seq_one_letter_code
_entity_poly.pdbx_strand_id
1 'polypeptide(L)'
;MDGKTLARIIAVIFVAVAVTATTVEMTRKQDKPGAAVLEAPATSHGPLSEGLRRCQVLGEGALRDSACLRLWTEQRDRFLGSKAPFVSSTGEPATPPSPDASSRGAR
;
A
#
# COMPACT_ATOMS: atom_id res chain seq x y z
N MET A 1 -21.26 40.54 9.90
CA MET A 1 -21.55 39.16 10.35
C MET A 1 -21.89 39.23 11.82
N ASP A 2 -23.05 38.71 12.21
CA ASP A 2 -23.50 38.75 13.59
C ASP A 2 -22.57 37.89 14.48
N GLY A 3 -21.99 38.50 15.52
CA GLY A 3 -21.11 37.79 16.45
C GLY A 3 -21.76 36.55 17.09
N LYS A 4 -23.10 36.55 17.17
CA LYS A 4 -23.89 35.40 17.62
C LYS A 4 -23.87 34.23 16.64
N THR A 5 -23.84 34.49 15.34
CA THR A 5 -23.71 33.46 14.30
C THR A 5 -22.31 32.87 14.32
N LEU A 6 -21.29 33.70 14.51
CA LEU A 6 -19.91 33.26 14.59
C LEU A 6 -19.66 32.38 15.83
N ALA A 7 -20.21 32.77 16.99
CA ALA A 7 -20.17 31.95 18.20
C ALA A 7 -20.86 30.59 18.02
N ARG A 8 -22.00 30.55 17.31
CA ARG A 8 -22.70 29.29 16.99
C ARG A 8 -21.84 28.38 16.10
N ILE A 9 -21.19 28.94 15.08
CA ILE A 9 -20.32 28.17 14.19
C ILE A 9 -19.15 27.56 14.98
N ILE A 10 -18.48 28.35 15.83
CA ILE A 10 -17.39 27.84 16.67
C ILE A 10 -17.89 26.71 17.58
N ALA A 11 -19.04 26.88 18.22
CA ALA A 11 -19.61 25.86 19.10
C ALA A 11 -19.92 24.56 18.34
N VAL A 12 -20.50 24.65 17.14
CA VAL A 12 -20.80 23.47 16.30
C VAL A 12 -19.52 22.75 15.88
N ILE A 13 -18.48 23.49 15.47
CA ILE A 13 -17.18 22.89 15.10
C ILE A 13 -16.57 22.16 16.30
N PHE A 14 -16.60 22.77 17.49
CA PHE A 14 -16.06 22.15 18.70
C PHE A 14 -16.82 20.86 19.07
N VAL A 15 -18.14 20.88 18.99
CA VAL A 15 -18.98 19.69 19.22
C VAL A 15 -18.67 18.60 18.19
N ALA A 16 -18.54 18.95 16.90
CA ALA A 16 -18.20 18.00 15.85
C ALA A 16 -16.84 17.33 16.11
N VAL A 17 -15.80 18.13 16.44
CA VAL A 17 -14.46 17.62 16.76
C VAL A 17 -14.50 16.72 18.00
N ALA A 18 -15.23 17.10 19.06
CA ALA A 18 -15.38 16.30 20.26
C ALA A 18 -16.05 14.94 19.96
N VAL A 19 -17.12 14.93 19.15
CA VAL A 19 -17.78 13.69 18.75
C VAL A 19 -16.83 12.80 17.94
N THR A 20 -16.11 13.34 16.95
CA THR A 20 -15.12 12.56 16.19
C THR A 20 -14.02 12.00 17.10
N ALA A 21 -13.50 12.80 18.05
CA ALA A 21 -12.50 12.33 19.01
C ALA A 21 -13.04 11.18 19.88
N THR A 22 -14.26 11.30 20.41
CA THR A 22 -14.89 10.22 21.21
C THR A 22 -15.10 8.95 20.41
N THR A 23 -15.46 9.05 19.12
CA THR A 23 -15.59 7.85 18.28
C THR A 23 -14.26 7.13 18.11
N VAL A 24 -13.16 7.87 17.90
CA VAL A 24 -11.79 7.32 17.79
C VAL A 24 -11.33 6.69 19.10
N GLU A 25 -11.59 7.36 20.23
CA GLU A 25 -11.19 6.86 21.55
C GLU A 25 -11.96 5.59 21.96
N MET A 26 -13.24 5.50 21.58
CA MET A 26 -14.03 4.28 21.74
C MET A 26 -13.59 3.14 20.82
N THR A 27 -13.17 3.43 19.57
CA THR A 27 -12.56 2.40 18.71
C THR A 27 -11.27 1.89 19.34
N ARG A 28 -10.42 2.81 19.83
CA ARG A 28 -9.13 2.49 20.47
C ARG A 28 -9.24 1.72 21.78
N LYS A 29 -10.34 1.88 22.54
CA LYS A 29 -10.60 1.09 23.76
C LYS A 29 -11.16 -0.31 23.47
N GLN A 30 -11.84 -0.50 22.34
CA GLN A 30 -12.23 -1.82 21.85
C GLN A 30 -11.04 -2.60 21.27
N ASP A 31 -9.97 -1.90 20.87
CA ASP A 31 -8.64 -2.48 20.65
C ASP A 31 -7.95 -2.85 21.97
N LYS A 32 -8.58 -3.74 22.75
CA LYS A 32 -7.80 -4.64 23.60
C LYS A 32 -6.91 -5.43 22.61
N PRO A 33 -5.58 -5.34 22.71
CA PRO A 33 -4.67 -5.82 21.66
C PRO A 33 -4.79 -7.34 21.52
N GLY A 34 -5.60 -7.75 20.56
CA GLY A 34 -5.98 -9.14 20.36
C GLY A 34 -6.66 -9.27 19.01
N ALA A 35 -5.84 -9.50 17.99
CA ALA A 35 -6.28 -10.08 16.72
C ALA A 35 -7.27 -9.26 15.87
N ALA A 36 -6.83 -8.09 15.42
CA ALA A 36 -7.13 -7.65 14.06
C ALA A 36 -6.02 -6.73 13.56
N VAL A 37 -4.79 -7.28 13.49
CA VAL A 37 -4.04 -7.03 12.26
C VAL A 37 -4.94 -7.63 11.18
N LEU A 38 -5.88 -6.82 10.66
CA LEU A 38 -6.42 -7.05 9.33
C LEU A 38 -5.14 -7.23 8.53
N GLU A 39 -4.81 -8.46 8.16
CA GLU A 39 -3.62 -8.75 7.37
C GLU A 39 -3.71 -7.79 6.20
N ALA A 40 -2.93 -6.70 6.28
CA ALA A 40 -2.79 -5.77 5.20
C ALA A 40 -2.36 -6.68 4.06
N PRO A 41 -3.21 -6.83 3.02
CA PRO A 41 -3.20 -8.00 2.14
C PRO A 41 -1.76 -8.20 1.71
N ALA A 42 -1.14 -9.28 2.22
CA ALA A 42 0.30 -9.44 2.37
C ALA A 42 1.02 -8.59 1.34
N THR A 43 1.44 -7.37 1.74
CA THR A 43 1.94 -6.35 0.81
C THR A 43 3.01 -7.04 -0.01
N SER A 44 2.66 -7.34 -1.25
CA SER A 44 3.35 -8.38 -2.02
C SER A 44 4.83 -8.05 -1.97
N HIS A 45 5.66 -8.93 -1.41
CA HIS A 45 7.11 -8.78 -1.27
C HIS A 45 7.83 -8.80 -2.63
N GLY A 46 7.22 -8.17 -3.64
CA GLY A 46 7.72 -8.05 -4.98
C GLY A 46 8.45 -6.72 -5.19
N PRO A 47 9.12 -6.59 -6.35
CA PRO A 47 9.94 -5.42 -6.71
C PRO A 47 9.18 -4.08 -6.66
N LEU A 48 7.85 -4.11 -6.75
CA LEU A 48 7.00 -2.93 -6.65
C LEU A 48 7.02 -2.31 -5.25
N SER A 49 7.06 -3.11 -4.19
CA SER A 49 7.12 -2.62 -2.80
C SER A 49 8.42 -1.88 -2.50
N GLU A 50 9.54 -2.33 -3.08
CA GLU A 50 10.84 -1.67 -2.93
C GLU A 50 10.90 -0.34 -3.71
N GLY A 51 10.27 -0.28 -4.89
CA GLY A 51 10.07 0.97 -5.62
C GLY A 51 9.26 1.99 -4.82
N LEU A 52 8.13 1.57 -4.25
CA LEU A 52 7.29 2.43 -3.40
C LEU A 52 8.02 2.91 -2.14
N ARG A 53 8.84 2.06 -1.53
CA ARG A 53 9.60 2.44 -0.34
C ARG A 53 10.65 3.51 -0.65
N ARG A 54 11.33 3.42 -1.80
CA ARG A 54 12.22 4.50 -2.28
C ARG A 54 11.47 5.80 -2.49
N CYS A 55 10.27 5.75 -3.09
CA CYS A 55 9.42 6.92 -3.26
C CYS A 55 8.93 7.51 -1.93
N GLN A 56 8.64 6.68 -0.92
CA GLN A 56 8.30 7.18 0.41
C GLN A 56 9.46 7.91 1.09
N VAL A 57 10.69 7.40 0.95
CA VAL A 57 11.89 8.05 1.51
C VAL A 57 12.13 9.43 0.88
N LEU A 58 11.75 9.61 -0.39
CA LEU A 58 11.83 10.90 -1.08
C LEU A 58 10.79 11.93 -0.60
N GLY A 59 9.70 11.50 0.03
CA GLY A 59 8.65 12.37 0.56
C GLY A 59 8.04 13.29 -0.50
N GLU A 60 7.98 14.60 -0.23
CA GLU A 60 7.48 15.63 -1.15
C GLU A 60 8.16 15.59 -2.53
N GLY A 61 9.44 15.19 -2.59
CA GLY A 61 10.16 15.06 -3.85
C GLY A 61 9.54 14.06 -4.81
N ALA A 62 8.92 12.99 -4.28
CA ALA A 62 8.25 11.97 -5.08
C ALA A 62 6.99 12.50 -5.79
N LEU A 63 6.40 13.60 -5.33
CA LEU A 63 5.23 14.22 -5.99
C LEU A 63 5.59 14.83 -7.34
N ARG A 64 6.88 15.13 -7.57
CA ARG A 64 7.38 15.68 -8.85
C ARG A 64 8.11 14.64 -9.70
N ASP A 65 8.28 13.42 -9.18
CA ASP A 65 8.93 12.32 -9.87
C ASP A 65 7.90 11.47 -10.62
N SER A 66 7.98 11.46 -11.95
CA SER A 66 7.05 10.72 -12.80
C SER A 66 7.13 9.20 -12.62
N ALA A 67 8.29 8.66 -12.24
CA ALA A 67 8.45 7.24 -11.94
C ALA A 67 7.72 6.87 -10.64
N CYS A 68 7.78 7.73 -9.62
CA CYS A 68 7.05 7.53 -8.37
C CYS A 68 5.53 7.62 -8.56
N LEU A 69 5.05 8.59 -9.35
CA LEU A 69 3.62 8.70 -9.68
C LEU A 69 3.09 7.45 -10.39
N ARG A 70 3.91 6.85 -11.27
CA ARG A 70 3.55 5.59 -11.94
C ARG A 70 3.44 4.41 -10.98
N LEU A 71 4.37 4.28 -10.03
CA LEU A 71 4.35 3.20 -9.05
C LEU A 71 3.14 3.27 -8.12
N TRP A 72 2.74 4.47 -7.70
CA TRP A 72 1.52 4.65 -6.89
C TRP A 72 0.25 4.30 -7.65
N THR A 73 0.16 4.72 -8.91
CA THR A 73 -0.99 4.37 -9.76
C THR A 73 -1.10 2.86 -9.90
N GLU A 74 0.02 2.16 -10.12
CA GLU A 74 0.05 0.71 -10.25
C GLU A 74 -0.28 -0.03 -8.95
N GLN A 75 0.18 0.48 -7.79
CA GLN A 75 -0.22 -0.04 -6.49
C GLN A 75 -1.72 0.12 -6.25
N ARG A 76 -2.25 1.31 -6.55
CA ARG A 76 -3.68 1.62 -6.39
C ARG A 76 -4.52 0.72 -7.27
N ASP A 77 -4.19 0.58 -8.54
CA ASP A 77 -4.94 -0.25 -9.49
C ASP A 77 -4.93 -1.73 -9.08
N ARG A 78 -3.84 -2.22 -8.47
CA ARG A 78 -3.76 -3.56 -7.89
C ARG A 78 -4.62 -3.70 -6.63
N PHE A 79 -4.59 -2.70 -5.75
CA PHE A 79 -5.39 -2.69 -4.51
C PHE A 79 -6.88 -2.63 -4.81
N LEU A 80 -7.28 -1.85 -5.81
CA LEU A 80 -8.65 -1.77 -6.29
C LEU A 80 -9.07 -2.99 -7.13
N GLY A 81 -8.20 -4.00 -7.29
CA GLY A 81 -8.46 -5.19 -8.10
C GLY A 81 -8.68 -4.90 -9.58
N SER A 82 -8.40 -3.67 -10.04
CA SER A 82 -8.58 -3.22 -11.42
C SER A 82 -7.52 -3.82 -12.35
N LYS A 83 -6.35 -4.17 -11.79
CA LYS A 83 -5.38 -5.07 -12.41
C LYS A 83 -5.32 -6.36 -11.58
N ALA A 84 -5.82 -7.46 -12.13
CA ALA A 84 -5.38 -8.79 -11.70
C ALA A 84 -3.84 -8.82 -11.73
N PRO A 85 -3.18 -9.53 -10.81
CA PRO A 85 -1.73 -9.63 -10.87
C PRO A 85 -1.40 -10.20 -12.25
N PHE A 86 -0.77 -9.38 -13.10
CA PHE A 86 0.14 -9.95 -14.07
C PHE A 86 1.13 -10.67 -13.16
N VAL A 87 0.99 -11.99 -13.07
CA VAL A 87 2.10 -12.85 -12.75
C VAL A 87 3.14 -12.37 -13.75
N SER A 88 4.13 -11.61 -13.28
CA SER A 88 5.35 -11.42 -14.03
C SER A 88 5.96 -12.82 -14.14
N SER A 89 5.40 -13.59 -15.06
CA SER A 89 5.99 -14.73 -15.69
C SER A 89 7.13 -14.17 -16.51
N THR A 90 8.19 -13.78 -15.83
CA THR A 90 9.57 -13.70 -16.32
C THR A 90 10.47 -13.75 -15.07
N GLY A 91 10.24 -14.78 -14.26
CA GLY A 91 11.32 -15.57 -13.71
C GLY A 91 11.24 -16.91 -14.41
N GLU A 92 11.42 -16.92 -15.73
CA GLU A 92 11.82 -18.14 -16.44
C GLU A 92 13.09 -18.60 -15.74
N PRO A 93 13.10 -19.78 -15.09
CA PRO A 93 14.33 -20.36 -14.61
C PRO A 93 15.22 -20.49 -15.84
N ALA A 94 16.36 -19.80 -15.84
CA ALA A 94 17.47 -20.22 -16.65
C ALA A 94 17.68 -21.69 -16.30
N THR A 95 17.17 -22.57 -17.14
CA THR A 95 17.57 -23.96 -17.17
C THR A 95 19.05 -23.88 -17.54
N PRO A 96 20.00 -24.15 -16.63
CA PRO A 96 21.36 -24.37 -17.08
C PRO A 96 21.28 -25.53 -18.07
N PRO A 97 21.88 -25.44 -19.27
CA PRO A 97 21.96 -26.57 -20.16
C PRO A 97 22.67 -27.69 -19.39
N SER A 98 21.95 -28.76 -19.06
CA SER A 98 22.51 -29.93 -18.42
C SER A 98 23.55 -30.52 -19.37
N PRO A 99 24.85 -30.46 -19.07
CA PRO A 99 25.85 -31.20 -19.82
C PRO A 99 25.86 -32.58 -19.19
N ASP A 100 25.21 -33.57 -19.82
CA ASP A 100 25.53 -35.02 -19.72
C ASP A 100 24.35 -35.87 -20.21
N ALA A 101 24.06 -35.79 -21.51
CA ALA A 101 23.21 -36.77 -22.21
C ALA A 101 23.79 -37.22 -23.55
N SER A 102 25.12 -37.14 -23.71
CA SER A 102 25.81 -37.64 -24.92
C SER A 102 27.06 -38.48 -24.62
N SER A 103 27.06 -39.19 -23.49
CA SER A 103 28.05 -40.22 -23.15
C SER A 103 27.34 -41.55 -22.84
N ARG A 104 26.54 -42.04 -23.80
CA ARG A 104 26.17 -43.47 -23.86
C ARG A 104 25.72 -43.82 -25.28
N GLY A 105 26.59 -44.51 -26.01
CA GLY A 105 26.19 -45.25 -27.22
C GLY A 105 26.93 -44.89 -28.51
N ALA A 106 28.25 -45.06 -28.55
CA ALA A 106 28.94 -45.30 -29.81
C ALA A 106 30.20 -46.17 -29.58
N ARG A 107 30.12 -47.38 -30.15
CA ARG A 107 31.16 -48.38 -30.41
C ARG A 107 31.49 -49.38 -29.30
#